data_AF-A0A1M5VAA2-F1
#
_entry.id   AF-A0A1M5VAA2-F1
#
_cell.length_a   1.000
_cell.length_b   1.000
_cell.length_c   1.000
_cell.angle_alpha   90.00
_cell.angle_beta   90.00
_cell.angle_gamma   90.00
#
_symmetry.space_group_name_H-M   'P 1'
#
loop_
_entity.id
_entity.type
_entity.pdbx_description
1 polymer ?
#
loop_
_entity_poly.entity_id
_entity_poly.type
_entity_poly.pdbx_seq_one_letter_code
_entity_poly.pdbx_strand_id
1 'polypeptide(L)'
;MEVTINFTNASVQSLDATLHPQSDTKYSGALDSLAIVVKNLPLDLNYAKITLEKTGFSQSIYANLAGVDTLYVYPVSVTISRRIEALINTTNTSFDQAKIQAENEVQRPILGDVRFHNLEKINLEADKSDSALWAKSFVNLLFYAPSCVYGFGQYTNTGEITVDPLGVAGIIDKDIQTSLSYCPEVRSRVYCDSAVYKRLYPVCDSLSGREKCTAVNEGVIDTLDFGCVGARRMICDNHEWRHLNTYEVDTYEWERPCTTPGYKLGNQGFDMYFCNKKGEWINTQGWSWDIDKDYVLSPKHEYGTVTDPRDGKVYKTIAAEGMVWMAQNLDFRGYVDNSLEDSSLVENMKDKYACYKDSAEYCDVCGTLYDIHAIMNINGGIDMSNPYIIREYIQRNHQGICPEGWHIPTQAEIKHFLSTSRPEYIASRFGWESDLFTGRFADQYGLSVMPCGYKEKGAFDGVGYQTYIAALDSPDVNINLILFNETVEMYLDVDAYLHEGALVSVRCVKNR
;
A
#
# COMPACT_ATOMS: atom_id res chain seq x y z
N MET A 1 -2.58 -24.58 36.78
CA MET A 1 -2.79 -24.03 38.13
C MET A 1 -4.09 -23.26 38.07
N GLU A 2 -5.15 -23.75 38.73
CA GLU A 2 -6.37 -22.98 38.91
C GLU A 2 -6.04 -21.80 39.84
N VAL A 3 -6.08 -20.58 39.32
CA VAL A 3 -6.04 -19.39 40.16
C VAL A 3 -7.46 -19.09 40.59
N THR A 4 -7.82 -19.54 41.79
CA THR A 4 -9.10 -19.22 42.42
C THR A 4 -9.02 -17.80 42.97
N ILE A 5 -9.47 -16.81 42.20
CA ILE A 5 -9.75 -15.48 42.75
C ILE A 5 -11.07 -15.60 43.52
N ASN A 6 -10.98 -15.78 44.83
CA ASN A 6 -12.15 -15.78 45.72
C ASN A 6 -12.71 -14.37 45.85
N PHE A 7 -13.76 -14.03 45.07
CA PHE A 7 -14.65 -12.92 45.44
C PHE A 7 -15.32 -13.30 46.74
N THR A 8 -15.07 -12.53 47.80
CA THR A 8 -15.43 -12.97 49.14
C THR A 8 -16.92 -12.81 49.41
N ASN A 9 -17.63 -11.90 48.70
CA ASN A 9 -19.09 -11.75 48.75
C ASN A 9 -19.62 -11.05 47.48
N ALA A 10 -20.74 -11.53 46.93
CA ALA A 10 -21.63 -10.73 46.09
C ALA A 10 -22.89 -10.42 46.90
N SER A 11 -23.28 -9.16 47.03
CA SER A 11 -24.58 -8.82 47.60
C SER A 11 -25.58 -8.61 46.46
N VAL A 12 -26.75 -9.22 46.60
CA VAL A 12 -27.85 -9.08 45.64
C VAL A 12 -28.97 -8.36 46.37
N GLN A 13 -29.20 -7.13 45.95
CA GLN A 13 -30.30 -6.32 46.43
C GLN A 13 -31.44 -6.39 45.43
N SER A 14 -32.60 -6.86 45.87
CA SER A 14 -33.80 -6.88 45.05
C SER A 14 -34.30 -5.45 44.81
N LEU A 15 -34.77 -5.20 43.59
CA LEU A 15 -35.19 -3.87 43.17
C LEU A 15 -36.60 -3.89 42.60
N ASP A 16 -37.30 -2.78 42.77
CA ASP A 16 -38.46 -2.49 41.93
C ASP A 16 -38.05 -1.94 40.55
N ALA A 17 -39.04 -1.67 39.70
CA ALA A 17 -38.84 -1.19 38.33
C ALA A 17 -38.18 0.21 38.24
N THR A 18 -37.98 0.88 39.38
CA THR A 18 -37.38 2.22 39.53
C THR A 18 -36.06 2.20 40.32
N LEU A 19 -35.45 1.02 40.49
CA LEU A 19 -34.22 0.79 41.27
C LEU A 19 -34.35 1.05 42.77
N HIS A 20 -35.54 1.03 43.36
CA HIS A 20 -35.66 1.12 44.83
C HIS A 20 -35.41 -0.24 45.49
N PRO A 21 -34.58 -0.30 46.54
CA PRO A 21 -34.30 -1.53 47.29
C PRO A 21 -35.54 -2.12 47.95
N GLN A 22 -35.71 -3.45 47.87
CA GLN A 22 -36.76 -4.17 48.60
C GLN A 22 -36.22 -5.16 49.64
N SER A 23 -35.10 -5.83 49.36
CA SER A 23 -34.44 -6.76 50.28
C SER A 23 -32.98 -6.97 49.89
N ASP A 24 -32.14 -7.43 50.83
CA ASP A 24 -30.71 -7.68 50.62
C ASP A 24 -30.37 -9.13 51.01
N THR A 25 -29.70 -9.85 50.12
CA THR A 25 -29.25 -11.23 50.35
C THR A 25 -27.82 -11.41 49.87
N LYS A 26 -26.98 -12.08 50.68
CA LYS A 26 -25.59 -12.35 50.33
C LYS A 26 -25.46 -13.68 49.59
N TYR A 27 -24.70 -13.67 48.50
CA TYR A 27 -24.39 -14.83 47.67
C TYR A 27 -22.88 -15.02 47.56
N SER A 28 -22.45 -16.28 47.47
CA SER A 28 -21.07 -16.64 47.12
C SER A 28 -20.97 -16.85 45.61
N GLY A 29 -20.08 -16.12 44.95
CA GLY A 29 -19.79 -16.28 43.52
C GLY A 29 -18.45 -17.00 43.28
N ALA A 30 -18.30 -17.59 42.10
CA ALA A 30 -17.01 -18.08 41.60
C ALA A 30 -16.61 -17.27 40.36
N LEU A 31 -15.32 -16.94 40.22
CA LEU A 31 -14.81 -16.37 38.99
C LEU A 31 -14.63 -17.50 37.96
N ASP A 32 -15.21 -17.32 36.79
CA ASP A 32 -14.94 -18.10 35.59
C ASP A 32 -14.08 -17.28 34.62
N SER A 33 -13.37 -17.92 33.69
CA SER A 33 -12.27 -17.32 32.93
C SER A 33 -12.63 -16.04 32.17
N LEU A 34 -13.92 -15.84 31.88
CA LEU A 34 -14.46 -14.64 31.23
C LEU A 34 -15.56 -13.88 32.01
N ALA A 35 -16.09 -14.42 33.12
CA ALA A 35 -17.24 -13.85 33.83
C ALA A 35 -17.23 -14.13 35.35
N ILE A 36 -17.92 -13.31 36.13
CA ILE A 36 -18.28 -13.68 37.51
C ILE A 36 -19.61 -14.44 37.46
N VAL A 37 -19.64 -15.66 38.00
CA VAL A 37 -20.84 -16.51 37.98
C VAL A 37 -21.52 -16.47 39.34
N VAL A 38 -22.77 -16.00 39.37
CA VAL A 38 -23.64 -16.01 40.56
C VAL A 38 -24.71 -17.07 40.37
N LYS A 39 -24.78 -18.05 41.27
CA LYS A 39 -25.70 -19.20 41.18
C LYS A 39 -26.74 -19.17 42.30
N ASN A 40 -27.80 -19.97 42.12
CA ASN A 40 -28.89 -20.16 43.08
C ASN A 40 -29.66 -18.86 43.36
N LEU A 41 -29.86 -18.03 42.34
CA LEU A 41 -30.69 -16.83 42.43
C LEU A 41 -32.18 -17.21 42.60
N PRO A 42 -32.96 -16.44 43.36
CA PRO A 42 -34.39 -16.71 43.54
C PRO A 42 -35.13 -16.54 42.21
N LEU A 43 -35.93 -17.53 41.82
CA LEU A 43 -36.65 -17.51 40.53
C LEU A 43 -37.76 -16.46 40.46
N ASP A 44 -38.21 -15.97 41.61
CA ASP A 44 -39.22 -14.91 41.79
C ASP A 44 -38.62 -13.49 41.73
N LEU A 45 -37.29 -13.37 41.63
CA LEU A 45 -36.59 -12.10 41.56
C LEU A 45 -36.62 -11.54 40.13
N ASN A 46 -37.29 -10.41 39.91
CA ASN A 46 -37.38 -9.80 38.58
C ASN A 46 -36.22 -8.85 38.27
N TYR A 47 -35.79 -8.03 39.24
CA TYR A 47 -34.67 -7.09 39.07
C TYR A 47 -33.76 -7.12 40.29
N ALA A 48 -32.45 -6.99 40.04
CA ALA A 48 -31.48 -6.91 41.12
C ALA A 48 -30.31 -5.99 40.80
N LYS A 49 -29.80 -5.37 41.87
CA LYS A 49 -28.47 -4.77 41.92
C LYS A 49 -27.52 -5.81 42.50
N ILE A 50 -26.60 -6.29 41.68
CA ILE A 50 -25.52 -7.17 42.16
C ILE A 50 -24.31 -6.29 42.44
N THR A 51 -23.88 -6.23 43.70
CA THR A 51 -22.67 -5.54 44.10
C THR A 51 -21.55 -6.54 44.30
N LEU A 52 -20.47 -6.32 43.57
CA LEU A 52 -19.25 -7.10 43.58
C LEU A 52 -18.24 -6.39 44.48
N GLU A 53 -17.88 -7.02 45.59
CA GLU A 53 -16.94 -6.47 46.57
C GLU A 53 -15.61 -7.22 46.56
N LYS A 54 -14.51 -6.47 46.44
CA LYS A 54 -13.12 -6.95 46.65
C LYS A 54 -12.38 -5.91 47.48
N THR A 55 -11.34 -6.29 48.23
CA THR A 55 -10.59 -5.38 49.11
C THR A 55 -10.21 -4.08 48.39
N GLY A 56 -10.81 -2.95 48.82
CA GLY A 56 -10.58 -1.61 48.24
C GLY A 56 -11.44 -1.25 47.02
N PHE A 57 -12.41 -2.08 46.63
CA PHE A 57 -13.19 -1.91 45.40
C PHE A 57 -14.64 -2.44 45.53
N SER A 58 -15.60 -1.66 45.02
CA SER A 58 -17.02 -2.03 44.95
C SER A 58 -17.61 -1.56 43.62
N GLN A 59 -18.20 -2.49 42.86
CA GLN A 59 -18.94 -2.19 41.63
C GLN A 59 -20.34 -2.79 41.70
N SER A 60 -21.30 -2.11 41.08
CA SER A 60 -22.66 -2.61 41.00
C SER A 60 -23.09 -2.76 39.55
N ILE A 61 -23.78 -3.85 39.26
CA ILE A 61 -24.47 -4.09 38.00
C ILE A 61 -25.96 -4.18 38.26
N TYR A 62 -26.75 -3.85 37.25
CA TYR A 62 -28.19 -4.03 37.29
C TYR A 62 -28.61 -5.09 36.28
N ALA A 63 -29.41 -6.05 36.74
CA ALA A 63 -29.82 -7.20 35.94
C ALA A 63 -31.33 -7.43 36.05
N ASN A 64 -31.96 -7.83 34.94
CA ASN A 64 -33.26 -8.48 34.96
C ASN A 64 -33.03 -9.96 35.28
N LEU A 65 -33.64 -10.51 36.33
CA LEU A 65 -33.44 -11.88 36.80
C LEU A 65 -34.67 -12.79 36.61
N ALA A 66 -35.73 -12.29 35.94
CA ALA A 66 -36.98 -13.02 35.80
C ALA A 66 -36.76 -14.45 35.25
N GLY A 67 -37.03 -15.46 36.09
CA GLY A 67 -36.89 -16.88 35.75
C GLY A 67 -35.45 -17.40 35.64
N VAL A 68 -34.46 -16.72 36.23
CA VAL A 68 -33.03 -17.04 36.09
C VAL A 68 -32.43 -17.43 37.44
N ASP A 69 -31.82 -18.62 37.51
CA ASP A 69 -31.12 -19.11 38.70
C ASP A 69 -29.60 -18.85 38.66
N THR A 70 -29.04 -18.52 37.50
CA THR A 70 -27.61 -18.37 37.24
C THR A 70 -27.32 -17.13 36.38
N LEU A 71 -26.45 -16.26 36.88
CA LEU A 71 -26.02 -15.00 36.25
C LEU A 71 -24.52 -15.04 35.91
N TYR A 72 -24.17 -14.53 34.73
CA TYR A 72 -22.81 -14.39 34.20
C TYR A 72 -22.46 -12.91 34.02
N VAL A 73 -21.59 -12.36 34.85
CA VAL A 73 -21.25 -10.93 34.81
C VAL A 73 -19.98 -10.68 33.99
N TYR A 74 -20.09 -9.86 32.95
CA TYR A 74 -18.97 -9.47 32.10
C TYR A 74 -18.54 -8.01 32.32
N PRO A 75 -17.27 -7.64 32.02
CA PRO A 75 -16.81 -6.25 32.14
C PRO A 75 -17.66 -5.23 31.37
N VAL A 76 -18.17 -5.58 30.18
CA VAL A 76 -19.05 -4.71 29.38
C VAL A 76 -20.40 -4.45 30.06
N SER A 77 -20.90 -5.38 30.87
CA SER A 77 -22.18 -5.26 31.60
C SER A 77 -22.16 -4.11 32.60
N VAL A 78 -20.99 -3.75 33.10
CA VAL A 78 -20.79 -2.63 34.04
C VAL A 78 -21.04 -1.29 33.35
N THR A 79 -20.51 -1.10 32.14
CA THR A 79 -20.69 0.13 31.36
C THR A 79 -22.16 0.35 31.00
N ILE A 80 -22.84 -0.73 30.59
CA ILE A 80 -24.29 -0.70 30.33
C ILE A 80 -25.07 -0.38 31.60
N SER A 81 -24.72 -1.01 32.74
CA SER A 81 -25.38 -0.78 34.04
C SER A 81 -25.29 0.68 34.49
N ARG A 82 -24.16 1.34 34.30
CA ARG A 82 -23.99 2.78 34.61
C ARG A 82 -24.86 3.67 33.73
N ARG A 83 -25.02 3.33 32.44
CA ARG A 83 -25.92 4.06 31.55
C ARG A 83 -27.39 3.87 31.96
N ILE A 84 -27.78 2.67 32.36
CA ILE A 84 -29.12 2.39 32.88
C ILE A 84 -29.39 3.25 34.12
N GLU A 85 -28.46 3.29 35.07
CA GLU A 85 -28.58 4.12 36.28
C GLU A 85 -28.72 5.61 35.93
N ALA A 86 -27.91 6.11 35.00
CA ALA A 86 -28.00 7.49 34.53
C ALA A 86 -29.37 7.80 33.89
N LEU A 87 -29.86 6.94 33.00
CA LEU A 87 -31.17 7.11 32.35
C LEU A 87 -32.31 7.11 33.36
N ILE A 88 -32.34 6.16 34.28
CA ILE A 88 -33.40 6.09 35.30
C ILE A 88 -33.40 7.34 36.18
N ASN A 89 -32.21 7.78 36.62
CA ASN A 89 -32.05 8.94 37.51
C ASN A 89 -32.33 10.28 36.82
N THR A 90 -32.16 10.39 35.50
CA THR A 90 -32.29 11.65 34.76
C THR A 90 -33.59 11.77 33.96
N THR A 91 -34.16 10.66 33.49
CA THR A 91 -35.32 10.65 32.58
C THR A 91 -36.55 9.92 33.12
N ASN A 92 -36.58 9.56 34.41
CA ASN A 92 -37.69 8.85 35.08
C ASN A 92 -38.22 7.65 34.28
N THR A 93 -37.29 6.98 33.58
CA THR A 93 -37.57 5.89 32.63
C THR A 93 -37.61 4.56 33.39
N SER A 94 -38.44 3.60 32.96
CA SER A 94 -38.46 2.29 33.60
C SER A 94 -37.15 1.53 33.33
N PHE A 95 -36.80 0.58 34.20
CA PHE A 95 -35.59 -0.24 34.01
C PHE A 95 -35.51 -0.89 32.62
N ASP A 96 -36.62 -1.47 32.13
CA ASP A 96 -36.64 -2.14 30.82
C ASP A 96 -36.38 -1.17 29.65
N GLN A 97 -36.96 0.03 29.72
CA GLN A 97 -36.75 1.07 28.70
C GLN A 97 -35.31 1.61 28.74
N ALA A 98 -34.80 1.85 29.95
CA ALA A 98 -33.43 2.31 30.15
C ALA A 98 -32.41 1.26 29.69
N LYS A 99 -32.70 -0.03 29.90
CA LYS A 99 -31.87 -1.16 29.42
C LYS A 99 -31.81 -1.21 27.90
N ILE A 100 -32.96 -1.15 27.23
CA ILE A 100 -33.01 -1.16 25.75
C ILE A 100 -32.23 0.02 25.17
N GLN A 101 -32.39 1.21 25.77
CA GLN A 101 -31.68 2.40 25.31
C GLN A 101 -30.17 2.30 25.57
N ALA A 102 -29.76 1.87 26.76
CA ALA A 102 -28.35 1.67 27.10
C ALA A 102 -27.67 0.62 26.19
N GLU A 103 -28.34 -0.48 25.86
CA GLU A 103 -27.84 -1.46 24.90
C GLU A 103 -27.69 -0.83 23.49
N ASN A 104 -28.64 0.00 23.04
CA ASN A 104 -28.53 0.68 21.75
C ASN A 104 -27.45 1.77 21.70
N GLU A 105 -27.18 2.45 22.81
CA GLU A 105 -26.22 3.55 22.88
C GLU A 105 -24.80 3.10 23.20
N VAL A 106 -24.64 2.00 23.93
CA VAL A 106 -23.34 1.50 24.40
C VAL A 106 -22.93 0.24 23.67
N GLN A 107 -23.81 -0.76 23.62
CA GLN A 107 -23.46 -2.06 23.06
C GLN A 107 -23.47 -2.04 21.53
N ARG A 108 -24.47 -1.41 20.89
CA ARG A 108 -24.60 -1.40 19.43
C ARG A 108 -23.46 -0.66 18.71
N PRO A 109 -22.96 0.50 19.18
CA PRO A 109 -21.81 1.14 18.54
C PRO A 109 -20.54 0.29 18.67
N ILE A 110 -20.40 -0.41 19.80
CA ILE A 110 -19.23 -1.23 20.09
C ILE A 110 -19.26 -2.59 19.34
N LEU A 111 -20.43 -3.20 19.21
CA LEU A 111 -20.60 -4.59 18.75
C LEU A 111 -21.44 -4.71 17.47
N GLY A 112 -21.86 -3.59 16.87
CA GLY A 112 -22.74 -3.55 15.70
C GLY A 112 -24.14 -4.09 15.99
N ASP A 113 -24.79 -4.66 14.98
CA ASP A 113 -26.12 -5.29 15.12
C ASP A 113 -26.09 -6.66 15.83
N VAL A 114 -24.95 -7.05 16.42
CA VAL A 114 -24.87 -8.22 17.28
C VAL A 114 -25.69 -7.92 18.55
N ARG A 115 -26.94 -8.37 18.55
CA ARG A 115 -27.85 -8.19 19.68
C ARG A 115 -27.50 -9.18 20.78
N PHE A 116 -26.83 -8.70 21.83
CA PHE A 116 -26.70 -9.41 23.08
C PHE A 116 -27.89 -9.13 23.98
N HIS A 117 -28.98 -9.88 23.80
CA HIS A 117 -30.10 -9.77 24.72
C HIS A 117 -29.72 -10.47 26.03
N ASN A 118 -29.59 -9.67 27.10
CA ASN A 118 -29.23 -10.15 28.44
C ASN A 118 -27.82 -10.75 28.50
N LEU A 119 -26.80 -9.91 28.20
CA LEU A 119 -25.38 -10.24 28.39
C LEU A 119 -25.13 -10.96 29.71
N GLU A 120 -25.80 -10.50 30.76
CA GLU A 120 -25.69 -11.02 32.10
C GLU A 120 -26.25 -12.44 32.29
N LYS A 121 -27.01 -12.98 31.34
CA LYS A 121 -27.62 -14.33 31.39
C LYS A 121 -26.93 -15.34 30.46
N ILE A 122 -26.12 -14.87 29.52
CA ILE A 122 -25.50 -15.72 28.51
C ILE A 122 -24.18 -16.28 29.05
N ASN A 123 -24.05 -17.60 29.08
CA ASN A 123 -22.75 -18.24 29.25
C ASN A 123 -21.98 -18.11 27.93
N LEU A 124 -21.17 -17.04 27.80
CA LEU A 124 -20.38 -16.82 26.59
C LEU A 124 -19.50 -18.02 26.34
N GLU A 125 -18.82 -18.58 27.35
CA GLU A 125 -17.92 -19.73 27.19
C GLU A 125 -18.57 -20.91 26.47
N ALA A 126 -19.79 -21.28 26.90
CA ALA A 126 -20.56 -22.36 26.30
C ALA A 126 -21.20 -22.01 24.94
N ASP A 127 -21.43 -20.72 24.66
CA ASP A 127 -22.03 -20.24 23.42
C ASP A 127 -20.99 -20.22 22.27
N LYS A 128 -21.28 -20.99 21.23
CA LYS A 128 -20.43 -21.17 20.04
C LYS A 128 -20.93 -20.39 18.82
N SER A 129 -21.95 -19.55 18.97
CA SER A 129 -22.41 -18.67 17.89
C SER A 129 -21.33 -17.67 17.50
N ASP A 130 -21.32 -17.24 16.23
CA ASP A 130 -20.42 -16.18 15.76
C ASP A 130 -20.55 -14.91 16.62
N SER A 131 -21.78 -14.56 17.01
CA SER A 131 -22.08 -13.46 17.93
C SER A 131 -21.37 -13.59 19.28
N ALA A 132 -21.43 -14.78 19.91
CA ALA A 132 -20.75 -15.02 21.18
C ALA A 132 -19.23 -15.03 21.04
N LEU A 133 -18.69 -15.54 19.92
CA LEU A 133 -17.26 -15.50 19.61
C LEU A 133 -16.76 -14.05 19.42
N TRP A 134 -17.55 -13.20 18.77
CA TRP A 134 -17.29 -11.76 18.68
C TRP A 134 -17.28 -11.10 20.07
N ALA A 135 -18.26 -11.42 20.92
CA ALA A 135 -18.31 -10.92 22.30
C ALA A 135 -17.08 -11.29 23.12
N LYS A 136 -16.65 -12.57 23.07
CA LYS A 136 -15.43 -13.05 23.73
C LYS A 136 -14.21 -12.26 23.27
N SER A 137 -14.11 -12.01 21.97
CA SER A 137 -13.01 -11.27 21.36
C SER A 137 -12.98 -9.80 21.83
N PHE A 138 -14.15 -9.17 21.94
CA PHE A 138 -14.25 -7.80 22.43
C PHE A 138 -13.94 -7.69 23.93
N VAL A 139 -14.51 -8.58 24.75
CA VAL A 139 -14.21 -8.68 26.19
C VAL A 139 -12.70 -8.83 26.39
N ASN A 140 -12.03 -9.67 25.59
CA ASN A 140 -10.58 -9.81 25.59
C ASN A 140 -9.83 -8.50 25.26
N LEU A 141 -10.31 -7.72 24.28
CA LEU A 141 -9.72 -6.42 23.95
C LEU A 141 -9.79 -5.43 25.13
N LEU A 142 -10.89 -5.44 25.90
CA LEU A 142 -11.02 -4.65 27.13
C LEU A 142 -9.93 -4.99 28.16
N PHE A 143 -9.50 -6.24 28.19
CA PHE A 143 -8.46 -6.73 29.10
C PHE A 143 -7.04 -6.35 28.67
N TYR A 144 -6.79 -6.21 27.37
CA TYR A 144 -5.47 -5.88 26.82
C TYR A 144 -5.27 -4.37 26.56
N ALA A 145 -6.34 -3.61 26.37
CA ALA A 145 -6.28 -2.18 26.12
C ALA A 145 -7.15 -1.39 27.12
N PRO A 146 -6.75 -1.36 28.42
CA PRO A 146 -7.51 -0.67 29.45
C PRO A 146 -7.72 0.83 29.17
N SER A 147 -6.83 1.46 28.40
CA SER A 147 -7.01 2.85 27.94
C SER A 147 -8.23 3.04 27.02
N CYS A 148 -8.69 1.98 26.33
CA CYS A 148 -9.77 2.11 25.34
C CYS A 148 -11.17 2.19 26.00
N VAL A 149 -11.35 1.74 27.26
CA VAL A 149 -12.68 1.55 27.87
C VAL A 149 -12.82 2.03 29.31
N TYR A 150 -11.73 2.16 30.08
CA TYR A 150 -11.85 2.63 31.46
C TYR A 150 -12.19 4.14 31.57
N GLY A 151 -12.18 4.89 30.45
CA GLY A 151 -12.57 6.29 30.40
C GLY A 151 -14.08 6.55 30.28
N PHE A 152 -14.97 5.55 30.18
CA PHE A 152 -16.43 5.77 30.10
C PHE A 152 -17.09 6.25 31.40
N GLY A 153 -16.34 6.95 32.25
CA GLY A 153 -16.74 7.34 33.60
C GLY A 153 -17.86 8.38 33.65
N GLN A 154 -18.14 9.13 32.58
CA GLN A 154 -19.14 10.19 32.62
C GLN A 154 -20.07 10.14 31.40
N TYR A 155 -21.30 9.68 31.62
CA TYR A 155 -22.40 9.95 30.72
C TYR A 155 -22.92 11.36 30.99
N THR A 156 -22.97 12.21 29.97
CA THR A 156 -23.53 13.55 30.09
C THR A 156 -25.06 13.52 29.97
N ASN A 157 -25.71 14.61 30.39
CA ASN A 157 -27.16 14.80 30.28
C ASN A 157 -27.65 14.84 28.82
N THR A 158 -26.75 14.93 27.83
CA THR A 158 -27.09 14.94 26.40
C THR A 158 -27.14 13.54 25.80
N GLY A 159 -26.73 12.50 26.54
CA GLY A 159 -26.64 11.12 26.03
C GLY A 159 -25.39 10.83 25.22
N GLU A 160 -24.48 11.79 25.08
CA GLU A 160 -23.18 11.57 24.45
C GLU A 160 -22.19 10.94 25.44
N ILE A 161 -21.46 9.94 24.94
CA ILE A 161 -20.40 9.26 25.68
C ILE A 161 -19.17 10.19 25.70
N THR A 162 -18.85 10.75 26.86
CA THR A 162 -17.60 11.49 27.05
C THR A 162 -16.57 10.61 27.75
N VAL A 163 -15.38 10.49 27.15
CA VAL A 163 -14.27 9.73 27.72
C VAL A 163 -13.49 10.65 28.67
N ASP A 164 -13.41 10.29 29.94
CA ASP A 164 -12.52 10.92 30.92
C ASP A 164 -11.07 10.48 30.63
N PRO A 165 -10.14 11.41 30.31
CA PRO A 165 -8.75 11.07 30.03
C PRO A 165 -7.97 10.44 31.21
N LEU A 166 -8.51 10.42 32.45
CA LEU A 166 -7.75 10.08 33.66
C LEU A 166 -8.34 8.98 34.57
N GLY A 167 -9.30 8.17 34.11
CA GLY A 167 -10.08 7.27 34.99
C GLY A 167 -9.75 5.76 34.97
N VAL A 168 -8.48 5.31 35.00
CA VAL A 168 -8.18 3.86 34.98
C VAL A 168 -8.08 3.26 36.39
N ALA A 169 -9.10 2.51 36.84
CA ALA A 169 -8.91 1.41 37.79
C ALA A 169 -10.12 0.46 37.89
N GLY A 170 -9.85 -0.84 37.71
CA GLY A 170 -10.16 -1.78 38.80
C GLY A 170 -11.17 -2.89 38.56
N ILE A 171 -11.09 -3.72 37.51
CA ILE A 171 -11.77 -5.05 37.56
C ILE A 171 -10.82 -6.23 37.30
N ILE A 172 -9.58 -5.97 36.89
CA ILE A 172 -8.74 -7.02 36.31
C ILE A 172 -7.55 -7.28 37.22
N ASP A 173 -7.63 -8.37 37.97
CA ASP A 173 -6.42 -8.94 38.57
C ASP A 173 -5.52 -9.48 37.46
N LYS A 174 -4.21 -9.39 37.67
CA LYS A 174 -3.16 -9.83 36.74
C LYS A 174 -3.31 -11.32 36.36
N ASP A 175 -4.00 -12.08 37.20
CA ASP A 175 -4.19 -13.53 37.06
C ASP A 175 -5.24 -13.95 36.00
N ILE A 176 -6.20 -13.08 35.63
CA ILE A 176 -7.16 -13.35 34.54
C ILE A 176 -6.49 -13.24 33.17
N GLN A 177 -5.49 -12.38 33.02
CA GLN A 177 -4.72 -12.25 31.78
C GLN A 177 -3.98 -13.56 31.42
N THR A 178 -3.56 -14.33 32.43
CA THR A 178 -2.83 -15.59 32.27
C THR A 178 -3.68 -16.82 31.94
N SER A 179 -4.97 -16.85 32.29
CA SER A 179 -5.86 -17.97 31.94
C SER A 179 -6.31 -17.90 30.47
N LEU A 180 -6.49 -16.70 29.92
CA LEU A 180 -6.98 -16.49 28.54
C LEU A 180 -5.91 -16.73 27.46
N SER A 181 -4.62 -16.77 27.82
CA SER A 181 -3.56 -17.27 26.94
C SER A 181 -3.79 -18.71 26.44
N TYR A 182 -4.71 -19.46 27.08
CA TYR A 182 -5.07 -20.83 26.77
C TYR A 182 -6.29 -21.01 25.84
N CYS A 183 -6.83 -19.93 25.24
CA CYS A 183 -7.81 -20.02 24.14
C CYS A 183 -7.18 -19.71 22.76
N PRO A 184 -6.47 -20.66 22.11
CA PRO A 184 -5.82 -20.48 20.81
C PRO A 184 -6.74 -19.97 19.70
N GLU A 185 -8.01 -20.41 19.69
CA GLU A 185 -8.99 -20.07 18.66
C GLU A 185 -9.40 -18.58 18.71
N VAL A 186 -9.51 -18.01 19.92
CA VAL A 186 -9.85 -16.59 20.11
C VAL A 186 -8.61 -15.71 19.87
N ARG A 187 -7.44 -16.12 20.38
CA ARG A 187 -6.19 -15.35 20.24
C ARG A 187 -5.75 -15.24 18.78
N SER A 188 -5.81 -16.33 18.02
CA SER A 188 -5.43 -16.32 16.60
C SER A 188 -6.35 -15.43 15.76
N ARG A 189 -7.65 -15.36 16.04
CA ARG A 189 -8.57 -14.48 15.29
C ARG A 189 -8.48 -13.01 15.70
N VAL A 190 -8.22 -12.69 16.97
CA VAL A 190 -8.00 -11.30 17.41
C VAL A 190 -6.72 -10.70 16.81
N TYR A 191 -5.63 -11.47 16.77
CA TYR A 191 -4.35 -10.98 16.26
C TYR A 191 -4.20 -11.12 14.74
N CYS A 192 -4.89 -12.06 14.09
CA CYS A 192 -4.74 -12.32 12.65
C CYS A 192 -5.95 -11.95 11.78
N ASP A 193 -7.12 -11.59 12.34
CA ASP A 193 -8.31 -11.30 11.51
C ASP A 193 -8.53 -9.80 11.29
N SER A 194 -8.32 -9.37 10.04
CA SER A 194 -8.62 -8.02 9.57
C SER A 194 -10.07 -7.59 9.81
N ALA A 195 -11.01 -8.54 9.92
CA ALA A 195 -12.42 -8.24 10.17
C ALA A 195 -12.64 -7.64 11.57
N VAL A 196 -11.86 -8.06 12.58
CA VAL A 196 -11.94 -7.53 13.95
C VAL A 196 -11.44 -6.10 13.98
N TYR A 197 -10.27 -5.85 13.38
CA TYR A 197 -9.72 -4.50 13.26
C TYR A 197 -10.63 -3.55 12.47
N LYS A 198 -11.24 -4.02 11.36
CA LYS A 198 -12.19 -3.22 10.57
C LYS A 198 -13.42 -2.77 11.35
N ARG A 199 -13.87 -3.54 12.35
CA ARG A 199 -15.00 -3.17 13.23
C ARG A 199 -14.58 -2.32 14.41
N LEU A 200 -13.37 -2.51 14.92
CA LEU A 200 -12.83 -1.73 16.04
C LEU A 200 -12.43 -0.32 15.65
N TYR A 201 -11.99 -0.13 14.41
CA TYR A 201 -11.47 1.15 13.95
C TYR A 201 -12.50 2.29 14.05
N PRO A 202 -13.76 2.16 13.55
CA PRO A 202 -14.77 3.20 13.69
C PRO A 202 -15.14 3.50 15.15
N VAL A 203 -15.04 2.50 16.02
CA VAL A 203 -15.29 2.64 17.46
C VAL A 203 -14.17 3.46 18.09
N CYS A 204 -12.90 3.06 17.91
CA CYS A 204 -11.75 3.81 18.44
C CYS A 204 -11.71 5.24 17.90
N ASP A 205 -12.06 5.43 16.63
CA ASP A 205 -12.14 6.75 16.01
C ASP A 205 -13.21 7.62 16.66
N SER A 206 -14.44 7.11 16.82
CA SER A 206 -15.53 7.82 17.49
C SER A 206 -15.17 8.19 18.94
N LEU A 207 -14.40 7.33 19.61
CA LEU A 207 -13.97 7.51 20.99
C LEU A 207 -12.76 8.45 21.16
N SER A 208 -12.00 8.69 20.09
CA SER A 208 -10.84 9.57 20.14
C SER A 208 -11.19 11.05 20.33
N GLY A 209 -12.46 11.41 20.12
CA GLY A 209 -12.88 12.81 20.10
C GLY A 209 -12.34 13.59 18.90
N ARG A 210 -11.74 12.89 17.91
CA ARG A 210 -11.29 13.48 16.66
C ARG A 210 -12.45 14.14 15.93
N GLU A 211 -12.18 15.30 15.34
CA GLU A 211 -13.16 16.01 14.55
C GLU A 211 -13.64 15.14 13.37
N LYS A 212 -14.93 15.25 13.05
CA LYS A 212 -15.51 14.55 11.89
C LYS A 212 -14.81 15.02 10.62
N CYS A 213 -14.56 14.09 9.69
CA CYS A 213 -14.12 14.43 8.35
C CYS A 213 -15.27 15.12 7.59
N THR A 214 -14.99 16.29 7.05
CA THR A 214 -15.92 17.18 6.36
C THR A 214 -15.17 17.92 5.25
N ALA A 215 -15.88 18.65 4.40
CA ALA A 215 -15.25 19.49 3.38
C ALA A 215 -14.27 20.55 3.94
N VAL A 216 -14.36 20.89 5.24
CA VAL A 216 -13.49 21.89 5.87
C VAL A 216 -12.08 21.36 6.15
N ASN A 217 -11.98 20.07 6.49
CA ASN A 217 -10.73 19.39 6.84
C ASN A 217 -10.34 18.32 5.81
N GLU A 218 -10.88 18.41 4.59
CA GLU A 218 -10.50 17.55 3.47
C GLU A 218 -8.98 17.64 3.21
N GLY A 219 -8.32 16.49 3.09
CA GLY A 219 -6.87 16.36 2.92
C GLY A 219 -6.04 16.52 4.21
N VAL A 220 -6.67 16.85 5.35
CA VAL A 220 -5.97 16.90 6.65
C VAL A 220 -5.54 15.49 7.04
N ILE A 221 -4.28 15.38 7.47
CA ILE A 221 -3.72 14.14 8.03
C ILE A 221 -3.71 14.25 9.54
N ASP A 222 -4.25 13.25 10.21
CA ASP A 222 -4.28 13.15 11.67
C ASP A 222 -3.80 11.77 12.13
N THR A 223 -3.35 11.66 13.38
CA THR A 223 -2.89 10.41 13.96
C THR A 223 -3.92 9.91 14.97
N LEU A 224 -4.54 8.78 14.65
CA LEU A 224 -5.34 8.05 15.62
C LEU A 224 -4.41 7.20 16.49
N ASP A 225 -4.15 7.65 17.72
CA ASP A 225 -3.39 6.90 18.72
C ASP A 225 -4.31 6.33 19.80
N PHE A 226 -4.66 5.05 19.65
CA PHE A 226 -5.40 4.28 20.65
C PHE A 226 -4.65 2.97 20.90
N GLY A 227 -4.27 2.72 22.16
CA GLY A 227 -3.42 1.59 22.57
C GLY A 227 -3.86 0.18 22.13
N CYS A 228 -5.09 0.02 21.64
CA CYS A 228 -5.61 -1.22 21.06
C CYS A 228 -5.25 -1.44 19.56
N VAL A 229 -4.91 -0.40 18.78
CA VAL A 229 -4.67 -0.50 17.32
C VAL A 229 -3.31 0.07 16.85
N GLY A 230 -2.56 0.66 17.77
CA GLY A 230 -1.32 1.39 17.51
C GLY A 230 -1.59 2.73 16.81
N ALA A 231 -0.64 3.66 16.89
CA ALA A 231 -0.75 4.94 16.19
C ALA A 231 -0.87 4.71 14.68
N ARG A 232 -2.00 5.14 14.09
CA ARG A 232 -2.27 5.07 12.65
C ARG A 232 -2.48 6.47 12.11
N ARG A 233 -1.73 6.82 11.08
CA ARG A 233 -2.00 8.06 10.31
C ARG A 233 -3.22 7.84 9.42
N MET A 234 -4.07 8.86 9.36
CA MET A 234 -5.31 8.89 8.60
C MET A 234 -5.41 10.18 7.81
N ILE A 235 -6.07 10.14 6.66
CA ILE A 235 -6.37 11.31 5.85
C ILE A 235 -7.90 11.44 5.72
N CYS A 236 -8.39 12.67 5.83
CA CYS A 236 -9.78 13.00 5.55
C CYS A 236 -9.95 13.07 4.03
N ASP A 237 -10.72 12.15 3.45
CA ASP A 237 -10.94 12.04 2.01
C ASP A 237 -12.40 11.67 1.75
N ASN A 238 -13.08 12.45 0.91
CA ASN A 238 -14.50 12.33 0.59
C ASN A 238 -15.41 12.31 1.83
N HIS A 239 -15.15 13.18 2.81
CA HIS A 239 -15.90 13.23 4.08
C HIS A 239 -15.80 11.97 4.95
N GLU A 240 -14.86 11.07 4.65
CA GLU A 240 -14.53 9.91 5.48
C GLU A 240 -13.05 9.89 5.84
N TRP A 241 -12.75 9.43 7.05
CA TRP A 241 -11.37 9.19 7.45
C TRP A 241 -10.91 7.84 6.93
N ARG A 242 -9.87 7.82 6.09
CA ARG A 242 -9.24 6.59 5.59
C ARG A 242 -7.76 6.52 5.91
N HIS A 243 -7.21 5.31 5.84
CA HIS A 243 -5.77 5.11 5.96
C HIS A 243 -5.03 5.79 4.81
N LEU A 244 -3.85 6.34 5.11
CA LEU A 244 -2.94 6.81 4.07
C LEU A 244 -2.48 5.62 3.23
N ASN A 245 -2.39 5.81 1.93
CA ASN A 245 -1.69 4.89 1.05
C ASN A 245 -0.16 5.09 1.16
N THR A 246 0.62 4.21 0.53
CA THR A 246 2.09 4.26 0.58
C THR A 246 2.64 5.63 0.14
N TYR A 247 2.12 6.17 -0.97
CA TYR A 247 2.52 7.48 -1.48
C TYR A 247 2.31 8.60 -0.45
N GLU A 248 1.14 8.65 0.17
CA GLU A 248 0.78 9.67 1.16
C GLU A 248 1.65 9.55 2.42
N VAL A 249 1.98 8.32 2.84
CA VAL A 249 2.89 8.07 3.98
C VAL A 249 4.31 8.54 3.65
N ASP A 250 4.82 8.15 2.48
CA ASP A 250 6.20 8.43 2.09
C ASP A 250 6.45 9.91 1.81
N THR A 251 5.46 10.59 1.24
CA THR A 251 5.55 12.00 0.85
C THR A 251 4.96 12.95 1.90
N TYR A 252 4.65 12.45 3.10
CA TYR A 252 4.16 13.26 4.21
C TYR A 252 5.12 14.42 4.53
N GLU A 253 4.59 15.63 4.74
CA GLU A 253 5.35 16.87 5.00
C GLU A 253 6.35 17.27 3.89
N TRP A 254 6.24 16.69 2.70
CA TRP A 254 7.02 17.15 1.56
C TRP A 254 6.40 18.39 0.94
N GLU A 255 7.25 19.22 0.34
CA GLU A 255 6.81 20.39 -0.43
C GLU A 255 5.91 19.97 -1.60
N ARG A 256 4.77 20.65 -1.75
CA ARG A 256 3.82 20.48 -2.85
C ARG A 256 3.31 21.86 -3.31
N PRO A 257 3.53 22.28 -4.56
CA PRO A 257 4.30 21.58 -5.59
C PRO A 257 5.79 21.51 -5.22
N CYS A 258 6.48 20.46 -5.64
CA CYS A 258 7.92 20.37 -5.47
C CYS A 258 8.63 21.34 -6.44
N THR A 259 9.67 22.02 -5.97
CA THR A 259 10.33 23.09 -6.75
C THR A 259 11.69 22.72 -7.30
N THR A 260 12.34 21.70 -6.74
CA THR A 260 13.68 21.25 -7.13
C THR A 260 13.59 19.88 -7.80
N PRO A 261 13.85 19.80 -9.12
CA PRO A 261 13.95 18.52 -9.82
C PRO A 261 15.00 17.62 -9.18
N GLY A 262 14.67 16.35 -8.95
CA GLY A 262 15.57 15.40 -8.32
C GLY A 262 14.87 14.26 -7.60
N TYR A 263 15.68 13.37 -7.03
CA TYR A 263 15.23 12.17 -6.35
C TYR A 263 15.14 12.36 -4.83
N LYS A 264 14.10 11.80 -4.21
CA LYS A 264 13.93 11.77 -2.77
C LYS A 264 13.42 10.40 -2.32
N LEU A 265 14.08 9.81 -1.34
CA LEU A 265 13.64 8.55 -0.71
C LEU A 265 12.41 8.83 0.16
N GLY A 266 11.40 7.97 0.08
CA GLY A 266 10.20 8.03 0.92
C GLY A 266 10.53 8.05 2.41
N ASN A 267 9.67 8.68 3.20
CA ASN A 267 9.87 8.82 4.65
C ASN A 267 9.87 7.49 5.42
N GLN A 268 9.19 6.46 4.91
CA GLN A 268 8.99 5.18 5.63
C GLN A 268 9.37 3.95 4.79
N GLY A 269 9.54 4.11 3.47
CA GLY A 269 9.78 3.02 2.53
C GLY A 269 11.17 2.99 1.88
N PHE A 270 11.31 2.03 0.96
CA PHE A 270 12.42 1.95 0.00
C PHE A 270 12.09 2.66 -1.31
N ASP A 271 10.86 3.17 -1.45
CA ASP A 271 10.38 3.83 -2.65
C ASP A 271 11.12 5.15 -2.87
N MET A 272 11.49 5.38 -4.13
CA MET A 272 12.16 6.59 -4.55
C MET A 272 11.19 7.41 -5.40
N TYR A 273 11.16 8.71 -5.18
CA TYR A 273 10.28 9.64 -5.87
C TYR A 273 11.08 10.68 -6.64
N PHE A 274 10.58 11.07 -7.81
CA PHE A 274 11.16 12.10 -8.67
C PHE A 274 10.24 13.32 -8.72
N CYS A 275 10.80 14.52 -8.50
CA CYS A 275 10.09 15.77 -8.73
C CYS A 275 10.11 16.11 -10.23
N ASN A 276 8.95 16.02 -10.89
CA ASN A 276 8.82 16.31 -12.31
C ASN A 276 8.77 17.83 -12.59
N LYS A 277 8.83 18.21 -13.87
CA LYS A 277 8.75 19.63 -14.30
C LYS A 277 7.41 20.30 -13.99
N LYS A 278 6.37 19.52 -13.67
CA LYS A 278 5.03 19.99 -13.28
C LYS A 278 4.92 20.26 -11.77
N GLY A 279 5.96 19.96 -10.99
CA GLY A 279 5.97 20.12 -9.54
C GLY A 279 5.30 18.97 -8.78
N GLU A 280 5.21 17.80 -9.40
CA GLU A 280 4.61 16.59 -8.82
C GLU A 280 5.68 15.58 -8.44
N TRP A 281 5.51 14.94 -7.27
CA TRP A 281 6.32 13.78 -6.89
C TRP A 281 5.77 12.52 -7.57
N ILE A 282 6.56 11.91 -8.42
CA ILE A 282 6.25 10.68 -9.16
C ILE A 282 7.02 9.52 -8.54
N ASN A 283 6.34 8.41 -8.21
CA ASN A 283 7.04 7.19 -7.80
C ASN A 283 7.88 6.68 -8.97
N THR A 284 9.14 6.35 -8.71
CA THR A 284 10.10 5.91 -9.75
C THR A 284 10.10 4.41 -9.97
N GLN A 285 9.37 3.67 -9.13
CA GLN A 285 9.00 2.27 -9.37
C GLN A 285 7.88 2.25 -10.40
N GLY A 286 8.08 1.51 -11.49
CA GLY A 286 7.18 1.54 -12.64
C GLY A 286 7.48 2.65 -13.64
N TRP A 287 6.82 2.57 -14.79
CA TRP A 287 7.08 3.47 -15.91
C TRP A 287 6.34 4.80 -15.78
N SER A 288 7.03 5.90 -16.08
CA SER A 288 6.42 7.22 -16.21
C SER A 288 7.10 8.08 -17.28
N TRP A 289 6.29 8.64 -18.17
CA TRP A 289 6.72 9.60 -19.19
C TRP A 289 7.08 10.98 -18.60
N ASP A 290 6.70 11.24 -17.35
CA ASP A 290 7.02 12.49 -16.66
C ASP A 290 8.42 12.49 -16.02
N ILE A 291 9.16 11.39 -16.15
CA ILE A 291 10.58 11.29 -15.77
C ILE A 291 11.44 11.67 -16.98
N ASP A 292 12.21 12.75 -16.84
CA ASP A 292 13.09 13.22 -17.90
C ASP A 292 14.28 12.26 -18.10
N LYS A 293 14.64 12.01 -19.37
CA LYS A 293 15.67 11.05 -19.78
C LYS A 293 17.08 11.33 -19.24
N ASP A 294 17.37 12.55 -18.79
CA ASP A 294 18.64 12.85 -18.14
C ASP A 294 18.69 12.33 -16.70
N TYR A 295 17.53 12.15 -16.04
CA TYR A 295 17.46 11.70 -14.65
C TYR A 295 17.56 10.20 -14.50
N VAL A 296 17.17 9.43 -15.52
CA VAL A 296 17.34 7.97 -15.53
C VAL A 296 18.82 7.55 -15.57
N LEU A 297 19.71 8.49 -15.91
CA LEU A 297 21.15 8.27 -15.98
C LEU A 297 21.73 7.97 -14.59
N SER A 298 22.75 7.12 -14.56
CA SER A 298 23.34 6.70 -13.30
C SER A 298 24.29 7.77 -12.74
N PRO A 299 24.03 8.34 -11.55
CA PRO A 299 24.89 9.38 -10.97
C PRO A 299 26.26 8.85 -10.52
N LYS A 300 26.52 7.54 -10.69
CA LYS A 300 27.82 6.91 -10.42
C LYS A 300 28.82 7.13 -11.55
N HIS A 301 28.36 7.61 -12.71
CA HIS A 301 29.15 7.76 -13.92
C HIS A 301 29.18 9.22 -14.37
N GLU A 302 30.30 9.61 -14.95
CA GLU A 302 30.44 10.90 -15.61
C GLU A 302 30.09 10.75 -17.09
N TYR A 303 29.10 11.52 -17.54
CA TYR A 303 28.63 11.49 -18.91
C TYR A 303 29.23 12.61 -19.74
N GLY A 304 29.71 12.27 -20.93
CA GLY A 304 30.01 13.22 -21.98
C GLY A 304 28.76 13.61 -22.76
N THR A 305 28.93 14.41 -23.81
CA THR A 305 27.86 14.78 -24.74
C THR A 305 28.34 14.72 -26.18
N VAL A 306 27.44 14.39 -27.10
CA VAL A 306 27.62 14.58 -28.54
C VAL A 306 26.42 15.33 -29.10
N THR A 307 26.68 16.29 -29.97
CA THR A 307 25.62 16.95 -30.76
C THR A 307 25.55 16.25 -32.10
N ASP A 308 24.36 15.79 -32.47
CA ASP A 308 24.10 15.32 -33.83
C ASP A 308 24.02 16.53 -34.76
N PRO A 309 24.96 16.70 -35.71
CA PRO A 309 24.99 17.89 -36.57
C PRO A 309 23.80 17.95 -37.53
N ARG A 310 23.06 16.85 -37.70
CA ARG A 310 21.96 16.73 -38.66
C ARG A 310 20.68 17.40 -38.15
N ASP A 311 20.42 17.30 -36.85
CA ASP A 311 19.20 17.84 -36.22
C ASP A 311 19.48 18.70 -34.97
N GLY A 312 20.75 18.90 -34.61
CA GLY A 312 21.17 19.70 -33.46
C GLY A 312 20.86 19.05 -32.11
N LYS A 313 20.34 17.82 -32.06
CA LYS A 313 20.02 17.15 -30.80
C LYS A 313 21.29 16.78 -30.04
N VAL A 314 21.28 16.98 -28.74
CA VAL A 314 22.39 16.65 -27.84
C VAL A 314 22.06 15.35 -27.13
N TYR A 315 22.97 14.39 -27.23
CA TYR A 315 22.89 13.09 -26.58
C TYR A 315 23.98 12.95 -25.53
N LYS A 316 23.63 12.37 -24.39
CA LYS A 316 24.60 11.95 -23.37
C LYS A 316 25.39 10.75 -23.88
N THR A 317 26.67 10.67 -23.52
CA THR A 317 27.58 9.60 -23.94
C THR A 317 28.35 9.05 -22.74
N ILE A 318 28.75 7.79 -22.82
CA ILE A 318 29.49 7.11 -21.76
C ILE A 318 30.64 6.29 -22.35
N ALA A 319 31.80 6.35 -21.72
CA ALA A 319 32.91 5.45 -22.04
C ALA A 319 32.75 4.17 -21.23
N ALA A 320 32.49 3.05 -21.91
CA ALA A 320 32.26 1.76 -21.28
C ALA A 320 32.86 0.64 -22.15
N GLU A 321 33.55 -0.32 -21.51
CA GLU A 321 34.21 -1.45 -22.17
C GLU A 321 35.14 -1.05 -23.34
N GLY A 322 35.86 0.07 -23.19
CA GLY A 322 36.81 0.55 -24.20
C GLY A 322 36.17 1.09 -25.48
N MET A 323 34.90 1.49 -25.40
CA MET A 323 34.13 2.15 -26.46
C MET A 323 33.37 3.34 -25.89
N VAL A 324 32.97 4.27 -26.76
CA VAL A 324 32.10 5.37 -26.37
C VAL A 324 30.71 5.12 -26.95
N TRP A 325 29.72 5.02 -26.08
CA TRP A 325 28.33 4.74 -26.40
C TRP A 325 27.49 5.98 -26.23
N MET A 326 26.44 6.12 -27.03
CA MET A 326 25.32 6.96 -26.63
C MET A 326 24.65 6.33 -25.39
N ALA A 327 24.48 7.14 -24.34
CA ALA A 327 23.75 6.76 -23.13
C ALA A 327 22.23 6.92 -23.30
N GLN A 328 21.81 7.62 -24.37
CA GLN A 328 20.42 7.86 -24.73
C GLN A 328 20.13 7.28 -26.11
N ASN A 329 18.89 6.90 -26.35
CA ASN A 329 18.46 6.41 -27.65
C ASN A 329 18.47 7.55 -28.68
N LEU A 330 18.79 7.21 -29.93
CA LEU A 330 18.75 8.13 -31.05
C LEU A 330 17.32 8.64 -31.26
N ASP A 331 17.22 9.89 -31.66
CA ASP A 331 15.95 10.58 -31.85
C ASP A 331 15.97 11.44 -33.12
N PHE A 332 16.67 10.97 -34.14
CA PHE A 332 16.74 11.60 -35.43
C PHE A 332 15.43 11.40 -36.22
N ARG A 333 14.70 12.47 -36.50
CA ARG A 333 13.40 12.43 -37.21
C ARG A 333 13.42 13.15 -38.57
N GLY A 334 14.58 13.69 -38.95
CA GLY A 334 14.76 14.55 -40.10
C GLY A 334 15.72 15.71 -39.79
N TYR A 335 16.12 16.44 -40.82
CA TYR A 335 17.04 17.57 -40.72
C TYR A 335 16.30 18.86 -40.35
N VAL A 336 16.90 19.71 -39.51
CA VAL A 336 16.25 20.93 -38.98
C VAL A 336 16.11 22.04 -40.03
N ASP A 337 16.97 22.07 -41.04
CA ASP A 337 17.01 23.12 -42.07
C ASP A 337 16.23 22.76 -43.35
N ASN A 338 15.49 21.64 -43.35
CA ASN A 338 14.84 21.06 -44.54
C ASN A 338 15.78 20.89 -45.75
N SER A 339 17.10 21.02 -45.59
CA SER A 339 18.07 21.01 -46.70
C SER A 339 18.18 19.66 -47.40
N LEU A 340 17.58 18.64 -46.80
CA LEU A 340 17.80 17.23 -47.09
C LEU A 340 16.48 16.46 -47.20
N GLU A 341 15.34 17.14 -47.46
CA GLU A 341 14.10 16.48 -47.90
C GLU A 341 14.34 15.52 -49.09
N ASP A 342 15.39 15.78 -49.88
CA ASP A 342 15.87 14.96 -51.01
C ASP A 342 17.08 14.04 -50.68
N SER A 343 17.43 13.84 -49.40
CA SER A 343 18.50 12.91 -49.01
C SER A 343 18.01 11.46 -49.05
N SER A 344 18.87 10.56 -49.52
CA SER A 344 18.59 9.12 -49.49
C SER A 344 18.26 8.61 -48.08
N LEU A 345 18.83 9.20 -47.03
CA LEU A 345 18.49 8.83 -45.65
C LEU A 345 17.05 9.21 -45.29
N VAL A 346 16.60 10.41 -45.68
CA VAL A 346 15.22 10.86 -45.41
C VAL A 346 14.23 10.02 -46.21
N GLU A 347 14.56 9.71 -47.46
CA GLU A 347 13.77 8.81 -48.30
C GLU A 347 13.67 7.41 -47.68
N ASN A 348 14.79 6.84 -47.23
CA ASN A 348 14.85 5.51 -46.60
C ASN A 348 14.12 5.47 -45.24
N MET A 349 13.97 6.61 -44.58
CA MET A 349 13.23 6.74 -43.32
C MET A 349 11.73 6.99 -43.50
N LYS A 350 11.27 7.30 -44.72
CA LYS A 350 9.87 7.68 -44.96
C LYS A 350 8.92 6.56 -44.54
N ASP A 351 7.98 6.86 -43.63
CA ASP A 351 7.03 5.90 -43.04
C ASP A 351 7.67 4.72 -42.29
N LYS A 352 8.96 4.85 -41.94
CA LYS A 352 9.80 3.80 -41.36
C LYS A 352 10.31 4.14 -39.95
N TYR A 353 9.74 5.15 -39.31
CA TYR A 353 9.98 5.49 -37.92
C TYR A 353 8.67 5.89 -37.21
N ALA A 354 8.64 5.79 -35.89
CA ALA A 354 7.51 6.26 -35.10
C ALA A 354 7.96 6.70 -33.70
N CYS A 355 7.26 7.69 -33.16
CA CYS A 355 7.26 7.92 -31.73
C CYS A 355 6.27 6.98 -31.05
N TYR A 356 6.56 6.57 -29.82
CA TYR A 356 5.62 5.77 -29.05
C TYR A 356 4.25 6.48 -29.02
N LYS A 357 3.15 5.75 -29.24
CA LYS A 357 1.78 6.31 -29.37
C LYS A 357 1.67 7.53 -30.31
N ASP A 358 2.57 7.62 -31.30
CA ASP A 358 2.65 8.70 -32.28
C ASP A 358 2.79 10.11 -31.65
N SER A 359 3.39 10.21 -30.44
CA SER A 359 3.58 11.47 -29.72
C SER A 359 5.05 11.89 -29.65
N ALA A 360 5.35 13.12 -30.12
CA ALA A 360 6.70 13.68 -30.04
C ALA A 360 7.25 13.77 -28.61
N GLU A 361 6.39 14.04 -27.62
CA GLU A 361 6.76 14.12 -26.21
C GLU A 361 7.35 12.80 -25.69
N TYR A 362 6.84 11.67 -26.18
CA TYR A 362 7.34 10.34 -25.79
C TYR A 362 8.68 10.01 -26.44
N CYS A 363 8.92 10.47 -27.66
CA CYS A 363 10.25 10.39 -28.26
C CYS A 363 11.28 11.26 -27.53
N ASP A 364 10.87 12.42 -26.99
CA ASP A 364 11.79 13.30 -26.28
C ASP A 364 12.38 12.61 -25.04
N VAL A 365 11.65 11.64 -24.47
CA VAL A 365 12.08 10.76 -23.37
C VAL A 365 12.80 9.50 -23.90
N CYS A 366 12.17 8.74 -24.80
CA CYS A 366 12.60 7.39 -25.15
C CYS A 366 13.44 7.27 -26.43
N GLY A 367 13.60 8.37 -27.16
CA GLY A 367 14.07 8.34 -28.54
C GLY A 367 12.99 7.85 -29.51
N THR A 368 13.35 7.85 -30.79
CA THR A 368 12.46 7.40 -31.87
C THR A 368 12.66 5.90 -32.10
N LEU A 369 11.57 5.21 -32.45
CA LEU A 369 11.61 3.82 -32.89
C LEU A 369 11.77 3.75 -34.41
N TYR A 370 12.63 2.88 -34.90
CA TYR A 370 13.00 2.78 -36.32
C TYR A 370 12.83 1.36 -36.83
N ASP A 371 12.39 1.24 -38.07
CA ASP A 371 12.40 -0.02 -38.80
C ASP A 371 13.81 -0.36 -39.32
N ILE A 372 13.96 -1.59 -39.82
CA ILE A 372 15.23 -2.09 -40.35
C ILE A 372 15.80 -1.25 -41.52
N HIS A 373 14.96 -0.69 -42.39
CA HIS A 373 15.40 0.12 -43.53
C HIS A 373 15.96 1.47 -43.08
N ALA A 374 15.25 2.12 -42.15
CA ALA A 374 15.70 3.34 -41.50
C ALA A 374 17.02 3.10 -40.76
N ILE A 375 17.07 2.06 -39.92
CA ILE A 375 18.25 1.68 -39.13
C ILE A 375 19.47 1.50 -40.04
N MET A 376 19.33 0.67 -41.09
CA MET A 376 20.43 0.36 -42.00
C MET A 376 20.74 1.47 -43.00
N ASN A 377 19.85 2.46 -43.13
CA ASN A 377 19.86 3.46 -44.19
C ASN A 377 19.88 2.81 -45.59
N ILE A 378 18.89 1.97 -45.88
CA ILE A 378 18.75 1.23 -47.13
C ILE A 378 17.35 1.48 -47.72
N ASN A 379 17.24 1.51 -49.05
CA ASN A 379 15.97 1.71 -49.75
C ASN A 379 14.96 0.58 -49.45
N GLY A 380 13.70 0.96 -49.21
CA GLY A 380 12.56 0.06 -48.98
C GLY A 380 12.25 -0.94 -50.10
N GLY A 381 12.85 -0.81 -51.27
CA GLY A 381 12.74 -1.78 -52.37
C GLY A 381 13.62 -3.04 -52.22
N ILE A 382 14.49 -3.10 -51.19
CA ILE A 382 15.33 -4.26 -50.93
C ILE A 382 14.54 -5.28 -50.10
N ASP A 383 14.51 -6.53 -50.57
CA ASP A 383 13.87 -7.63 -49.82
C ASP A 383 14.67 -7.95 -48.55
N MET A 384 14.23 -7.37 -47.44
CA MET A 384 14.83 -7.59 -46.13
C MET A 384 14.50 -8.96 -45.53
N SER A 385 13.81 -9.87 -46.24
CA SER A 385 13.63 -11.25 -45.78
C SER A 385 14.80 -12.16 -46.18
N ASN A 386 15.69 -11.70 -47.07
CA ASN A 386 16.86 -12.45 -47.52
C ASN A 386 18.17 -11.92 -46.88
N PRO A 387 18.71 -12.61 -45.85
CA PRO A 387 19.89 -12.15 -45.12
C PRO A 387 21.15 -12.07 -46.00
N TYR A 388 21.22 -12.79 -47.13
CA TYR A 388 22.37 -12.74 -48.04
C TYR A 388 22.48 -11.42 -48.80
N ILE A 389 21.36 -10.80 -49.17
CA ILE A 389 21.36 -9.53 -49.91
C ILE A 389 21.85 -8.41 -48.97
N ILE A 390 21.40 -8.42 -47.73
CA ILE A 390 21.71 -7.40 -46.73
C ILE A 390 23.21 -7.42 -46.37
N ARG A 391 23.88 -8.57 -46.45
CA ARG A 391 25.35 -8.71 -46.21
C ARG A 391 26.17 -7.75 -47.03
N GLU A 392 25.75 -7.50 -48.26
CA GLU A 392 26.47 -6.65 -49.20
C GLU A 392 26.41 -5.16 -48.80
N TYR A 393 25.45 -4.79 -47.94
CA TYR A 393 25.26 -3.42 -47.48
C TYR A 393 25.91 -3.13 -46.13
N ILE A 394 26.26 -4.16 -45.35
CA ILE A 394 26.89 -3.97 -44.03
C ILE A 394 28.38 -3.72 -44.20
N GLN A 395 28.82 -2.57 -43.71
CA GLN A 395 30.23 -2.20 -43.67
C GLN A 395 30.81 -2.39 -42.26
N ARG A 396 32.13 -2.45 -42.16
CA ARG A 396 32.79 -2.32 -40.86
C ARG A 396 32.47 -0.93 -40.29
N ASN A 397 32.02 -0.86 -39.04
CA ASN A 397 31.47 0.35 -38.45
C ASN A 397 30.33 0.92 -39.31
N HIS A 398 29.36 0.07 -39.68
CA HIS A 398 28.23 0.46 -40.51
C HIS A 398 27.47 1.64 -39.89
N GLN A 399 27.59 2.81 -40.52
CA GLN A 399 27.00 4.04 -39.99
C GLN A 399 25.48 3.92 -39.87
N GLY A 400 24.80 3.47 -40.93
CA GLY A 400 23.34 3.43 -40.99
C GLY A 400 22.71 4.78 -40.63
N ILE A 401 21.72 4.76 -39.75
CA ILE A 401 21.04 5.96 -39.24
C ILE A 401 21.88 6.78 -38.24
N CYS A 402 23.00 6.25 -37.74
CA CYS A 402 23.84 6.97 -36.80
C CYS A 402 24.51 8.21 -37.44
N PRO A 403 24.85 9.23 -36.63
CA PRO A 403 25.56 10.41 -37.15
C PRO A 403 26.97 10.05 -37.63
N GLU A 404 27.57 10.93 -38.42
CA GLU A 404 28.94 10.74 -38.91
C GLU A 404 29.92 10.50 -37.75
N GLY A 405 30.81 9.51 -37.91
CA GLY A 405 31.76 9.10 -36.87
C GLY A 405 31.15 8.15 -35.82
N TRP A 406 29.89 7.75 -35.99
CA TRP A 406 29.20 6.75 -35.16
C TRP A 406 28.62 5.65 -36.05
N HIS A 407 28.38 4.47 -35.46
CA HIS A 407 27.83 3.31 -36.14
C HIS A 407 26.77 2.61 -35.30
N ILE A 408 25.97 1.78 -35.96
CA ILE A 408 25.07 0.84 -35.30
C ILE A 408 25.94 -0.21 -34.59
N PRO A 409 25.73 -0.47 -33.29
CA PRO A 409 26.53 -1.44 -32.56
C PRO A 409 26.42 -2.82 -33.20
N THR A 410 27.51 -3.56 -33.14
CA THR A 410 27.51 -4.98 -33.44
C THR A 410 27.18 -5.79 -32.19
N GLN A 411 26.71 -7.01 -32.40
CA GLN A 411 26.44 -7.97 -31.34
C GLN A 411 27.71 -8.26 -30.52
N ALA A 412 28.88 -8.32 -31.16
CA ALA A 412 30.15 -8.50 -30.48
C ALA A 412 30.44 -7.36 -29.49
N GLU A 413 30.10 -6.13 -29.86
CA GLU A 413 30.29 -4.95 -29.02
C GLU A 413 29.37 -4.96 -27.81
N ILE A 414 28.14 -5.44 -27.98
CA ILE A 414 27.16 -5.53 -26.89
C ILE A 414 27.49 -6.71 -25.98
N LYS A 415 27.93 -7.86 -26.52
CA LYS A 415 28.30 -9.06 -25.76
C LYS A 415 29.31 -8.79 -24.64
N HIS A 416 30.14 -7.75 -24.76
CA HIS A 416 31.03 -7.30 -23.68
C HIS A 416 30.30 -6.93 -22.38
N PHE A 417 29.08 -6.38 -22.49
CA PHE A 417 28.25 -6.08 -21.32
C PHE A 417 27.46 -7.31 -20.83
N LEU A 418 27.22 -8.28 -21.71
CA LEU A 418 26.33 -9.42 -21.44
C LEU A 418 27.08 -10.63 -20.86
N SER A 419 28.42 -10.65 -20.94
CA SER A 419 29.25 -11.75 -20.42
C SER A 419 29.12 -11.97 -18.91
N THR A 420 28.53 -11.02 -18.18
CA THR A 420 28.31 -11.11 -16.72
C THR A 420 26.92 -11.65 -16.34
N SER A 421 26.04 -11.97 -17.31
CA SER A 421 24.69 -12.54 -17.10
C SER A 421 23.76 -11.73 -16.17
N ARG A 422 23.94 -10.41 -16.06
CA ARG A 422 23.11 -9.55 -15.20
C ARG A 422 22.58 -8.32 -15.94
N PRO A 423 21.34 -8.34 -16.48
CA PRO A 423 20.78 -7.21 -17.22
C PRO A 423 20.68 -5.91 -16.44
N GLU A 424 20.49 -5.98 -15.13
CA GLU A 424 20.51 -4.78 -14.30
C GLU A 424 21.79 -3.95 -14.45
N TYR A 425 22.92 -4.50 -14.92
CA TYR A 425 24.16 -3.73 -15.03
C TYR A 425 24.17 -2.70 -16.15
N ILE A 426 23.23 -2.79 -17.10
CA ILE A 426 23.10 -1.80 -18.19
C ILE A 426 21.73 -1.13 -18.19
N ALA A 427 20.74 -1.70 -17.48
CA ALA A 427 19.42 -1.13 -17.33
C ALA A 427 19.49 0.21 -16.57
N SER A 428 18.67 1.17 -16.99
CA SER A 428 18.40 2.40 -16.25
C SER A 428 17.91 2.10 -14.84
N ARG A 429 18.20 3.03 -13.92
CA ARG A 429 17.93 2.85 -12.48
C ARG A 429 16.44 2.83 -12.12
N PHE A 430 15.60 3.35 -13.00
CA PHE A 430 14.18 3.63 -12.79
C PHE A 430 13.40 3.43 -14.08
N GLY A 431 12.06 3.38 -13.99
CA GLY A 431 11.17 3.25 -15.14
C GLY A 431 10.82 1.81 -15.50
N TRP A 432 11.55 0.82 -14.97
CA TRP A 432 11.17 -0.58 -15.08
C TRP A 432 10.08 -0.91 -14.05
N GLU A 433 9.05 -1.62 -14.50
CA GLU A 433 7.97 -2.14 -13.65
C GLU A 433 8.43 -3.28 -12.73
N SER A 434 9.61 -3.84 -13.00
CA SER A 434 10.23 -4.90 -12.19
C SER A 434 11.25 -4.34 -11.20
N ASP A 435 11.13 -4.76 -9.94
CA ASP A 435 12.04 -4.41 -8.84
C ASP A 435 13.48 -4.94 -9.03
N LEU A 436 13.68 -5.84 -9.98
CA LEU A 436 14.98 -6.41 -10.32
C LEU A 436 15.94 -5.35 -10.87
N PHE A 437 15.38 -4.34 -11.52
CA PHE A 437 16.12 -3.23 -12.13
C PHE A 437 16.16 -1.98 -11.25
N THR A 438 15.49 -1.98 -10.10
CA THR A 438 15.50 -0.85 -9.15
C THR A 438 16.60 -1.04 -8.10
N GLY A 439 17.44 -0.02 -7.92
CA GLY A 439 18.33 0.06 -6.75
C GLY A 439 19.84 -0.08 -7.01
N ARG A 440 20.54 -0.69 -6.05
CA ARG A 440 22.00 -0.49 -5.82
C ARG A 440 22.91 -1.06 -6.92
N PHE A 441 22.44 -2.06 -7.65
CA PHE A 441 23.21 -2.78 -8.68
C PHE A 441 22.86 -2.36 -10.11
N ALA A 442 21.88 -1.47 -10.28
CA ALA A 442 21.49 -0.95 -11.58
C ALA A 442 22.58 -0.08 -12.19
N ASP A 443 22.79 -0.25 -13.48
CA ASP A 443 23.64 0.53 -14.37
C ASP A 443 25.11 0.67 -13.93
N GLN A 444 25.83 -0.45 -13.88
CA GLN A 444 27.26 -0.50 -13.59
C GLN A 444 28.12 0.10 -14.70
N TYR A 445 27.63 0.13 -15.93
CA TYR A 445 28.39 0.63 -17.08
C TYR A 445 27.98 2.05 -17.51
N GLY A 446 26.91 2.60 -16.94
CA GLY A 446 26.40 3.92 -17.27
C GLY A 446 25.63 3.96 -18.59
N LEU A 447 25.22 2.81 -19.14
CA LEU A 447 24.41 2.77 -20.35
C LEU A 447 22.98 3.27 -20.07
N SER A 448 22.41 3.02 -18.89
CA SER A 448 21.08 3.52 -18.53
C SER A 448 19.98 3.16 -19.56
N VAL A 449 19.94 1.91 -20.00
CA VAL A 449 18.97 1.41 -20.98
C VAL A 449 17.54 1.48 -20.42
N MET A 450 16.64 2.19 -21.11
CA MET A 450 15.27 2.45 -20.67
C MET A 450 14.25 1.48 -21.29
N PRO A 451 13.17 1.08 -20.58
CA PRO A 451 12.12 0.20 -21.08
C PRO A 451 11.15 0.93 -22.01
N CYS A 452 11.67 1.38 -23.15
CA CYS A 452 10.96 2.23 -24.11
C CYS A 452 9.98 1.49 -25.03
N GLY A 453 9.80 0.19 -24.83
CA GLY A 453 8.93 -0.64 -25.66
C GLY A 453 9.38 -0.70 -27.12
N TYR A 454 8.42 -1.02 -27.97
CA TYR A 454 8.60 -1.24 -29.41
C TYR A 454 7.28 -1.07 -30.14
N LYS A 455 7.30 -1.13 -31.48
CA LYS A 455 6.11 -1.26 -32.31
C LYS A 455 6.22 -2.52 -33.17
N GLU A 456 5.23 -3.38 -33.15
CA GLU A 456 5.17 -4.58 -33.99
C GLU A 456 3.74 -4.79 -34.49
N LYS A 457 3.58 -5.24 -35.75
CA LYS A 457 2.25 -5.49 -36.36
C LYS A 457 1.29 -4.27 -36.25
N GLY A 458 1.86 -3.07 -36.27
CA GLY A 458 1.13 -1.80 -36.18
C GLY A 458 0.75 -1.36 -34.76
N ALA A 459 1.07 -2.12 -33.71
CA ALA A 459 0.74 -1.80 -32.33
C ALA A 459 2.00 -1.46 -31.50
N PHE A 460 1.88 -0.49 -30.61
CA PHE A 460 2.91 -0.16 -29.62
C PHE A 460 2.74 -1.05 -28.39
N ASP A 461 3.84 -1.62 -27.88
CA ASP A 461 3.82 -2.51 -26.72
C ASP A 461 5.13 -2.46 -25.92
N GLY A 462 5.14 -3.09 -24.75
CA GLY A 462 6.34 -3.36 -23.95
C GLY A 462 6.87 -2.20 -23.13
N VAL A 463 6.31 -0.98 -23.19
CA VAL A 463 6.77 0.13 -22.35
C VAL A 463 6.70 -0.22 -20.86
N GLY A 464 7.77 0.09 -20.12
CA GLY A 464 7.94 -0.25 -18.70
C GLY A 464 8.45 -1.67 -18.43
N TYR A 465 8.33 -2.56 -19.41
CA TYR A 465 8.63 -3.98 -19.25
C TYR A 465 9.75 -4.46 -20.16
N GLN A 466 9.87 -3.84 -21.33
CA GLN A 466 10.73 -4.28 -22.42
C GLN A 466 11.34 -3.10 -23.14
N THR A 467 12.49 -3.35 -23.72
CA THR A 467 13.07 -2.51 -24.76
C THR A 467 13.81 -3.40 -25.73
N TYR A 468 13.98 -2.85 -26.93
CA TYR A 468 14.64 -3.48 -28.05
C TYR A 468 15.66 -2.49 -28.58
N ILE A 469 16.93 -2.88 -28.55
CA ILE A 469 18.03 -2.10 -29.13
C ILE A 469 18.54 -2.84 -30.36
N ALA A 470 18.57 -2.13 -31.50
CA ALA A 470 19.11 -2.67 -32.74
C ALA A 470 20.61 -2.95 -32.64
N ALA A 471 21.02 -4.15 -33.04
CA ALA A 471 22.42 -4.56 -33.09
C ALA A 471 22.71 -5.41 -34.32
N LEU A 472 23.84 -5.21 -34.97
CA LEU A 472 24.26 -6.00 -36.15
C LEU A 472 24.94 -7.29 -35.72
N ASP A 473 24.48 -8.44 -36.21
CA ASP A 473 25.28 -9.67 -36.06
C ASP A 473 26.51 -9.63 -37.00
N SER A 474 27.57 -10.34 -36.63
CA SER A 474 28.74 -10.53 -37.48
C SER A 474 29.27 -11.95 -37.24
N PRO A 475 29.36 -12.82 -38.27
CA PRO A 475 29.24 -12.54 -39.72
C PRO A 475 27.81 -12.68 -40.29
N ASP A 476 26.83 -13.03 -39.45
CA ASP A 476 25.44 -13.18 -39.88
C ASP A 476 24.77 -11.82 -39.99
N VAL A 477 23.84 -11.65 -40.93
CA VAL A 477 23.34 -10.31 -41.29
C VAL A 477 21.89 -10.20 -40.93
N ASN A 478 21.74 -10.16 -39.63
CA ASN A 478 20.50 -9.97 -38.91
C ASN A 478 20.67 -8.72 -38.05
N ILE A 479 19.64 -7.88 -37.99
CA ILE A 479 19.51 -6.98 -36.85
C ILE A 479 18.90 -7.80 -35.73
N ASN A 480 19.69 -8.00 -34.68
CA ASN A 480 19.24 -8.66 -33.47
C ASN A 480 18.58 -7.66 -32.53
N LEU A 481 17.67 -8.22 -31.76
CA LEU A 481 16.85 -7.55 -30.79
C LEU A 481 17.31 -7.93 -29.39
N ILE A 482 17.86 -6.95 -28.65
CA ILE A 482 18.19 -7.18 -27.24
C ILE A 482 16.94 -6.94 -26.42
N LEU A 483 16.44 -8.03 -25.86
CA LEU A 483 15.25 -8.10 -25.04
C LEU A 483 15.57 -7.96 -23.56
N PHE A 484 14.73 -7.20 -22.88
CA PHE A 484 14.65 -7.15 -21.43
C PHE A 484 13.20 -7.45 -21.06
N ASN A 485 12.93 -8.33 -20.09
CA ASN A 485 11.57 -8.66 -19.67
C ASN A 485 11.41 -8.66 -18.15
N GLU A 486 10.17 -8.83 -17.68
CA GLU A 486 9.77 -8.85 -16.27
C GLU A 486 10.53 -9.88 -15.41
N THR A 487 11.03 -10.96 -16.02
CA THR A 487 11.55 -12.15 -15.32
C THR A 487 13.08 -12.31 -15.36
N VAL A 488 13.84 -11.22 -15.55
CA VAL A 488 15.33 -11.17 -15.50
C VAL A 488 16.04 -11.81 -16.69
N GLU A 489 15.30 -12.23 -17.71
CA GLU A 489 15.88 -12.95 -18.82
C GLU A 489 16.33 -11.95 -19.89
N MET A 490 17.59 -11.49 -19.80
CA MET A 490 18.27 -10.95 -20.98
C MET A 490 18.73 -12.12 -21.82
N TYR A 491 17.90 -12.47 -22.79
CA TYR A 491 18.37 -13.25 -23.91
C TYR A 491 18.64 -12.22 -24.98
N LEU A 492 19.92 -12.13 -25.34
CA LEU A 492 20.24 -11.79 -26.71
C LEU A 492 19.48 -12.82 -27.54
N ASP A 493 18.33 -12.46 -28.08
CA ASP A 493 17.63 -13.32 -29.01
C ASP A 493 18.40 -13.21 -30.32
N VAL A 494 19.48 -14.00 -30.36
CA VAL A 494 20.48 -14.09 -31.42
C VAL A 494 19.86 -14.55 -32.75
N ASP A 495 18.65 -15.12 -32.67
CA ASP A 495 17.89 -15.65 -33.79
C ASP A 495 16.63 -14.80 -34.10
N ALA A 496 16.28 -13.81 -33.26
CA ALA A 496 15.19 -12.87 -33.54
C ALA A 496 15.60 -11.83 -34.57
N TYR A 497 15.22 -12.11 -35.80
CA TYR A 497 15.31 -11.18 -36.90
C TYR A 497 14.32 -10.02 -36.72
N LEU A 498 14.80 -8.77 -36.78
CA LEU A 498 13.89 -7.62 -36.91
C LEU A 498 13.15 -7.71 -38.25
N HIS A 499 11.89 -8.15 -38.21
CA HIS A 499 11.05 -8.23 -39.40
C HIS A 499 10.64 -6.84 -39.89
N GLU A 500 10.34 -6.74 -41.19
CA GLU A 500 9.84 -5.49 -41.77
C GLU A 500 8.56 -5.04 -41.05
N GLY A 501 8.51 -3.74 -40.70
CA GLY A 501 7.38 -3.14 -40.00
C GLY A 501 7.43 -3.26 -38.48
N ALA A 502 8.42 -3.95 -37.91
CA ALA A 502 8.77 -3.79 -36.51
C ALA A 502 9.68 -2.56 -36.33
N LEU A 503 9.47 -1.79 -35.26
CA LEU A 503 10.22 -0.58 -34.95
C LEU A 503 10.79 -0.63 -33.54
N VAL A 504 12.09 -0.37 -33.43
CA VAL A 504 12.88 -0.54 -32.20
C VAL A 504 13.82 0.63 -31.97
N SER A 505 14.38 0.74 -30.77
CA SER A 505 15.30 1.84 -30.43
C SER A 505 16.68 1.62 -31.05
N VAL A 506 17.35 2.72 -31.39
CA VAL A 506 18.74 2.71 -31.86
C VAL A 506 19.63 3.43 -30.86
N ARG A 507 20.82 2.90 -30.64
CA ARG A 507 21.82 3.53 -29.77
C ARG A 507 23.19 3.37 -30.41
N CYS A 508 23.80 4.49 -30.79
CA CYS A 508 25.01 4.47 -31.60
C CYS A 508 26.29 4.33 -30.78
N VAL A 509 27.33 3.76 -31.41
CA VAL A 509 28.69 3.61 -30.86
C VAL A 509 29.66 4.43 -31.68
N LYS A 510 30.62 5.08 -31.02
CA LYS A 510 31.62 5.90 -31.70
C LYS A 510 32.60 5.00 -32.46
N ASN A 511 32.95 5.39 -33.68
CA ASN A 511 33.94 4.68 -34.49
C ASN A 511 35.30 4.62 -33.78
N ARG A 512 35.98 3.48 -33.90
CA ARG A 512 37.35 3.27 -33.44
C ARG A 512 38.40 3.75 -34.42
#